data_AF-A0AAU3JQE8-F1
#
_entry.id   AF-A0AAU3JQE8-F1
#
_cell.length_a   1.000
_cell.length_b   1.000
_cell.length_c   1.000
_cell.angle_alpha   90.00
_cell.angle_beta   90.00
_cell.angle_gamma   90.00
#
_symmetry.space_group_name_H-M   'P 1'
#
loop_
_entity.id
_entity.type
_entity.pdbx_description
1 polymer ?
#
loop_
_entity_poly.entity_id
_entity_poly.type
_entity_poly.pdbx_seq_one_letter_code
_entity_poly.pdbx_strand_id
1 'polypeptide(L)'
;MKTVQGWTIVQARRSEWHGEFDGVFLGERDGSWIAGRMFIGKSMRDGFSENGEWWYATRYDLTTEHEAYGALRAVREYIRLAKEAADCWDYIFDQRAGEAVDQHWANRVPLEGVADMSSHWVHPGQTGDIREGTHMLPAAEAKYDLLKLMRKAYTVHEAFRDPTQCKTGSQLHTAYQTAIEAAGPVRLNVAGDGFDLSYHGRYHDTDARWLRIPRNPHPDRKMGN
;
A
#
# COMPACT_ATOMS: atom_id res chain seq x y z
N MET A 1 -7.04 12.88 0.96
CA MET A 1 -7.64 11.94 -0.02
C MET A 1 -8.95 12.50 -0.51
N LYS A 2 -9.33 12.23 -1.77
CA LYS A 2 -10.63 12.64 -2.32
C LYS A 2 -11.62 11.49 -2.15
N THR A 3 -12.82 11.77 -1.64
CA THR A 3 -13.90 10.80 -1.57
C THR A 3 -14.87 11.04 -2.71
N VAL A 4 -15.26 10.00 -3.45
CA VAL A 4 -16.27 10.08 -4.52
C VAL A 4 -17.21 8.88 -4.42
N GLN A 5 -18.52 9.14 -4.36
CA GLN A 5 -19.55 8.09 -4.23
C GLN A 5 -19.28 7.10 -3.07
N GLY A 6 -18.71 7.60 -1.96
CA GLY A 6 -18.32 6.82 -0.79
C GLY A 6 -17.00 6.05 -0.90
N TRP A 7 -16.31 6.10 -2.04
CA TRP A 7 -14.99 5.49 -2.22
C TRP A 7 -13.88 6.49 -1.95
N THR A 8 -12.87 6.07 -1.20
CA THR A 8 -11.62 6.81 -1.04
C THR A 8 -10.77 6.57 -2.28
N ILE A 9 -10.44 7.63 -3.02
CA ILE A 9 -9.56 7.53 -4.19
C ILE A 9 -8.11 7.44 -3.72
N VAL A 10 -7.57 6.23 -3.84
CA VAL A 10 -6.19 5.89 -3.48
C VAL A 10 -5.23 6.43 -4.55
N GLN A 11 -5.58 6.24 -5.81
CA GLN A 11 -4.82 6.78 -6.94
C GLN A 11 -5.72 7.09 -8.12
N ALA A 12 -5.37 8.12 -8.88
CA ALA A 12 -5.99 8.44 -10.16
C ALA A 12 -4.95 9.00 -11.11
N ARG A 13 -5.12 8.74 -12.41
CA ARG A 13 -4.29 9.31 -13.47
C ARG A 13 -5.16 9.64 -14.67
N ARG A 14 -4.86 10.76 -15.31
CA ARG A 14 -5.48 11.20 -16.55
C ARG A 14 -4.44 11.70 -17.53
N SER A 15 -4.73 11.63 -18.81
CA SER A 15 -3.89 12.15 -19.88
C SER A 15 -4.76 12.68 -21.01
N GLU A 16 -4.21 13.61 -21.79
CA GLU A 16 -4.88 14.19 -22.95
C GLU A 16 -4.73 13.27 -24.16
N TRP A 17 -5.82 13.06 -24.88
CA TRP A 17 -5.90 12.30 -26.12
C TRP A 17 -6.89 12.96 -27.07
N HIS A 18 -6.40 13.40 -28.24
CA HIS A 18 -7.21 14.07 -29.27
C HIS A 18 -8.08 15.23 -28.77
N GLY A 19 -7.60 16.03 -27.81
CA GLY A 19 -8.31 17.19 -27.26
C GLY A 19 -9.35 16.85 -26.18
N GLU A 20 -9.42 15.59 -25.77
CA GLU A 20 -10.19 15.12 -24.62
C GLU A 20 -9.25 14.56 -23.56
N PHE A 21 -9.70 14.54 -22.30
CA PHE A 21 -8.99 13.94 -21.18
C PHE A 21 -9.68 12.66 -20.77
N ASP A 22 -8.92 11.59 -20.73
CA ASP A 22 -9.34 10.27 -20.30
C ASP A 22 -8.43 9.79 -19.16
N GLY A 23 -8.86 8.78 -18.42
CA GLY A 23 -8.02 8.21 -17.39
C GLY A 23 -8.71 7.18 -16.53
N VAL A 24 -8.04 6.84 -15.44
CA VAL A 24 -8.41 5.73 -14.57
C VAL A 24 -8.26 6.10 -13.10
N PHE A 25 -8.98 5.38 -12.25
CA PHE A 25 -8.86 5.47 -10.81
C PHE A 25 -8.82 4.11 -10.13
N LEU A 26 -8.21 4.09 -8.94
CA LEU A 26 -8.21 3.01 -7.97
C LEU A 26 -8.78 3.56 -6.67
N GLY A 27 -9.74 2.85 -6.09
CA GLY A 27 -10.41 3.25 -4.86
C GLY A 27 -10.62 2.12 -3.87
N GLU A 28 -10.83 2.50 -2.61
CA GLU A 28 -11.06 1.60 -1.49
C GLU A 28 -12.24 2.07 -0.64
N ARG A 29 -13.00 1.13 -0.10
CA ARG A 29 -14.09 1.36 0.86
C ARG A 29 -14.29 0.13 1.73
N ASP A 30 -14.08 0.28 3.03
CA ASP A 30 -14.32 -0.75 4.06
C ASP A 30 -13.69 -2.11 3.73
N GLY A 31 -12.46 -2.10 3.22
CA GLY A 31 -11.70 -3.28 2.79
C GLY A 31 -12.08 -3.81 1.41
N SER A 32 -13.07 -3.20 0.75
CA SER A 32 -13.43 -3.49 -0.64
C SER A 32 -12.65 -2.59 -1.59
N TRP A 33 -12.33 -3.09 -2.78
CA TRP A 33 -11.54 -2.36 -3.77
C TRP A 33 -12.30 -2.18 -5.09
N ILE A 34 -12.02 -1.08 -5.78
CA ILE A 34 -12.62 -0.75 -7.07
C ILE A 34 -11.57 -0.19 -8.02
N ALA A 35 -11.64 -0.58 -9.29
CA ALA A 35 -10.86 0.04 -10.37
C ALA A 35 -11.80 0.40 -11.51
N GLY A 36 -11.61 1.57 -12.11
CA GLY A 36 -12.51 2.05 -13.15
C GLY A 36 -11.91 3.14 -14.02
N ARG A 37 -12.60 3.43 -15.12
CA ARG A 37 -12.31 4.59 -15.97
C ARG A 37 -13.00 5.82 -15.42
N MET A 38 -12.33 6.95 -15.59
CA MET A 38 -12.83 8.27 -15.25
C MET A 38 -13.67 8.82 -16.41
N PHE A 39 -14.57 9.76 -16.13
CA PHE A 39 -15.35 10.41 -17.20
C PHE A 39 -14.42 11.07 -18.24
N ILE A 40 -14.67 10.84 -19.53
CA ILE A 40 -13.96 11.52 -20.63
C ILE A 40 -14.47 12.96 -20.70
N GLY A 41 -13.57 13.93 -20.56
CA GLY A 41 -13.94 15.34 -20.42
C GLY A 41 -13.01 16.27 -21.17
N LYS A 42 -13.25 17.58 -21.06
CA LYS A 42 -12.42 18.61 -21.72
C LYS A 42 -11.29 19.11 -20.83
N SER A 43 -11.24 18.66 -19.57
CA SER A 43 -10.23 19.08 -18.61
C SER A 43 -9.72 17.95 -17.71
N MET A 44 -8.57 18.20 -17.08
CA MET A 44 -8.02 17.36 -16.02
C MET A 44 -8.94 17.25 -14.78
N ARG A 45 -9.91 18.16 -14.62
CA ARG A 45 -10.77 18.24 -13.43
C ARG A 45 -12.11 17.51 -13.58
N ASP A 46 -12.51 17.19 -14.81
CA ASP A 46 -13.85 16.67 -15.13
C ASP A 46 -14.04 15.20 -14.72
N GLY A 47 -12.94 14.46 -14.52
CA GLY A 47 -12.96 12.99 -14.53
C GLY A 47 -13.71 12.29 -13.39
N PHE A 48 -14.24 13.04 -12.43
CA PHE A 48 -15.11 12.52 -11.37
C PHE A 48 -16.40 13.37 -11.31
N SER A 49 -17.28 13.19 -12.31
CA SER A 49 -18.62 13.77 -12.33
C SER A 49 -19.66 12.80 -11.75
N GLU A 50 -20.84 13.29 -11.35
CA GLU A 50 -21.96 12.45 -10.87
C GLU A 50 -22.43 11.44 -11.93
N ASN A 51 -22.26 11.78 -13.21
CA ASN A 51 -22.56 10.92 -14.36
C ASN A 51 -21.33 10.15 -14.87
N GLY A 52 -20.23 10.12 -14.11
CA GLY A 52 -19.01 9.45 -14.54
C GLY A 52 -19.21 7.94 -14.73
N GLU A 53 -18.32 7.31 -15.50
CA GLU A 53 -18.36 5.87 -15.85
C GLU A 53 -18.14 4.90 -14.66
N TRP A 54 -18.43 5.33 -13.43
CA TRP A 54 -18.43 4.52 -12.20
C TRP A 54 -19.25 3.25 -12.31
N TRP A 55 -20.33 3.27 -13.10
CA TRP A 55 -21.19 2.10 -13.31
C TRP A 55 -20.49 0.95 -14.00
N TYR A 56 -19.45 1.21 -14.79
CA TYR A 56 -18.66 0.18 -15.47
C TYR A 56 -17.41 -0.22 -14.69
N ALA A 57 -17.18 0.35 -13.50
CA ALA A 57 -16.02 0.03 -12.70
C ALA A 57 -16.11 -1.38 -12.10
N THR A 58 -15.00 -2.11 -12.13
CA THR A 58 -14.89 -3.46 -11.61
C THR A 58 -14.68 -3.41 -10.09
N ARG A 59 -15.53 -4.13 -9.35
CA ARG A 59 -15.51 -4.20 -7.89
C ARG A 59 -14.95 -5.52 -7.41
N TYR A 60 -14.21 -5.45 -6.31
CA TYR A 60 -13.58 -6.57 -5.62
C TYR A 60 -14.01 -6.53 -4.15
N ASP A 61 -15.24 -6.97 -3.89
CA ASP A 61 -15.98 -6.89 -2.61
C ASP A 61 -16.49 -8.27 -2.13
N LEU A 62 -15.89 -9.36 -2.63
CA LEU A 62 -16.24 -10.72 -2.23
C LEU A 62 -15.85 -10.96 -0.76
N THR A 63 -16.84 -11.25 0.08
CA THR A 63 -16.64 -11.49 1.52
C THR A 63 -15.80 -12.73 1.86
N THR A 64 -15.68 -13.65 0.91
CA THR A 64 -14.87 -14.88 1.05
C THR A 64 -13.39 -14.66 0.80
N GLU A 65 -13.02 -13.56 0.14
CA GLU A 65 -11.65 -13.21 -0.17
C GLU A 65 -11.19 -12.05 0.71
N HIS A 66 -9.91 -12.05 1.08
CA HIS A 66 -9.40 -10.98 1.93
C HIS A 66 -9.01 -9.72 1.15
N GLU A 67 -9.02 -8.59 1.85
CA GLU A 67 -8.74 -7.26 1.30
C GLU A 67 -7.47 -7.21 0.43
N ALA A 68 -6.34 -7.74 0.92
CA ALA A 68 -5.09 -7.66 0.17
C ALA A 68 -5.14 -8.38 -1.20
N TYR A 69 -5.94 -9.44 -1.33
CA TYR A 69 -6.18 -10.07 -2.63
C TYR A 69 -7.12 -9.25 -3.51
N GLY A 70 -8.16 -8.65 -2.92
CA GLY A 70 -9.01 -7.67 -3.59
C GLY A 70 -8.21 -6.51 -4.18
N ALA A 71 -7.30 -5.93 -3.38
CA ALA A 71 -6.38 -4.87 -3.80
C ALA A 71 -5.46 -5.31 -4.93
N LEU A 72 -4.88 -6.52 -4.85
CA LEU A 72 -4.05 -7.07 -5.93
C LEU A 72 -4.80 -7.15 -7.26
N ARG A 73 -6.04 -7.64 -7.24
CA ARG A 73 -6.88 -7.71 -8.45
C ARG A 73 -7.28 -6.33 -8.95
N ALA A 74 -7.63 -5.41 -8.04
CA ALA A 74 -7.95 -4.03 -8.38
C ALA A 74 -6.76 -3.29 -9.03
N VAL A 75 -5.54 -3.47 -8.52
CA VAL A 75 -4.32 -2.91 -9.13
C VAL A 75 -4.09 -3.47 -10.53
N ARG A 76 -4.26 -4.79 -10.73
CA ARG A 76 -4.12 -5.40 -12.06
C ARG A 76 -5.12 -4.86 -13.06
N GLU A 77 -6.36 -4.68 -12.62
CA GLU A 77 -7.42 -4.09 -13.44
C GLU A 77 -7.18 -2.60 -13.72
N TYR A 78 -6.72 -1.85 -12.72
CA TYR A 78 -6.32 -0.45 -12.87
C TYR A 78 -5.22 -0.29 -13.93
N ILE A 79 -4.20 -1.16 -13.91
CA ILE A 79 -3.13 -1.19 -14.92
C ILE A 79 -3.67 -1.57 -16.30
N ARG A 80 -4.56 -2.58 -16.38
CA ARG A 80 -5.20 -2.97 -17.65
C ARG A 80 -5.98 -1.80 -18.25
N LEU A 81 -6.82 -1.15 -17.45
CA LEU A 81 -7.60 0.00 -17.88
C LEU A 81 -6.72 1.19 -18.26
N ALA A 82 -5.58 1.41 -17.59
CA ALA A 82 -4.68 2.52 -17.90
C ALA A 82 -4.07 2.40 -19.30
N LYS A 83 -3.80 1.18 -19.76
CA LYS A 83 -3.32 0.89 -21.12
C LYS A 83 -4.39 1.15 -22.18
N GLU A 84 -5.66 1.04 -21.81
CA GLU A 84 -6.80 1.29 -22.70
C GLU A 84 -7.20 2.77 -22.71
N ALA A 85 -7.07 3.47 -21.58
CA ALA A 85 -7.48 4.85 -21.39
C ALA A 85 -6.41 5.84 -21.84
N ALA A 86 -6.44 6.23 -23.13
CA ALA A 86 -5.50 7.18 -23.73
C ALA A 86 -4.01 6.80 -23.57
N ASP A 87 -3.73 5.50 -23.35
CA ASP A 87 -2.40 4.97 -22.99
C ASP A 87 -1.71 5.81 -21.91
N CYS A 88 -2.44 6.17 -20.85
CA CYS A 88 -1.88 6.90 -19.71
C CYS A 88 -0.92 6.02 -18.85
N TRP A 89 -0.51 4.88 -19.38
CA TRP A 89 0.33 3.88 -18.73
C TRP A 89 1.83 4.13 -19.02
N ASP A 90 2.68 3.86 -18.03
CA ASP A 90 4.13 3.75 -18.19
C ASP A 90 4.70 2.79 -17.13
N TYR A 91 5.98 2.44 -17.21
CA TYR A 91 6.59 1.52 -16.23
C TYR A 91 6.57 2.06 -14.79
N ILE A 92 6.60 3.38 -14.63
CA ILE A 92 6.54 4.05 -13.32
C ILE A 92 5.14 3.92 -12.72
N PHE A 93 4.11 3.90 -13.56
CA PHE A 93 2.72 3.75 -13.18
C PHE A 93 2.46 2.43 -12.44
N ASP A 94 2.97 1.31 -12.97
CA ASP A 94 2.79 -0.02 -12.37
C ASP A 94 3.37 -0.06 -10.96
N GLN A 95 4.57 0.48 -10.80
CA GLN A 95 5.21 0.57 -9.49
C GLN A 95 4.41 1.48 -8.54
N ARG A 96 4.00 2.66 -9.01
CA ARG A 96 3.25 3.64 -8.21
C ARG A 96 1.88 3.13 -7.80
N ALA A 97 1.21 2.32 -8.63
CA ALA A 97 -0.07 1.69 -8.30
C ALA A 97 0.02 0.82 -7.04
N GLY A 98 1.04 -0.03 -6.96
CA GLY A 98 1.29 -0.83 -5.75
C GLY A 98 1.70 0.02 -4.56
N GLU A 99 2.58 1.01 -4.76
CA GLU A 99 3.03 1.91 -3.69
C GLU A 99 1.89 2.77 -3.12
N ALA A 100 0.92 3.18 -3.94
CA ALA A 100 -0.24 3.93 -3.46
C ALA A 100 -1.14 3.09 -2.55
N VAL A 101 -1.29 1.79 -2.84
CA VAL A 101 -1.98 0.85 -1.95
C VAL A 101 -1.23 0.69 -0.62
N ASP A 102 0.08 0.45 -0.68
CA ASP A 102 0.92 0.32 0.53
C ASP A 102 0.84 1.58 1.38
N GLN A 103 0.91 2.76 0.75
CA GLN A 103 0.81 4.06 1.43
C GLN A 103 -0.58 4.25 2.05
N HIS A 104 -1.66 3.90 1.34
CA HIS A 104 -3.02 3.97 1.86
C HIS A 104 -3.18 3.12 3.12
N TRP A 105 -2.72 1.87 3.06
CA TRP A 105 -2.75 0.95 4.20
C TRP A 105 -1.89 1.41 5.38
N ALA A 106 -0.69 1.96 5.12
CA ALA A 106 0.18 2.45 6.18
C ALA A 106 -0.47 3.57 7.00
N ASN A 107 -1.28 4.42 6.37
CA ASN A 107 -1.94 5.56 7.01
C ASN A 107 -3.35 5.27 7.52
N ARG A 108 -3.82 4.02 7.42
CA ARG A 108 -5.18 3.64 7.85
C ARG A 108 -5.36 3.74 9.37
N VAL A 109 -4.32 3.43 10.13
CA VAL A 109 -4.29 3.58 11.59
C VAL A 109 -3.49 4.85 11.93
N PRO A 110 -4.03 5.77 12.75
CA PRO A 110 -3.29 6.93 13.23
C PRO A 110 -2.07 6.50 14.05
N LEU A 111 -0.91 7.10 13.76
CA LEU A 111 0.39 6.77 14.39
C LEU A 111 1.02 7.99 15.06
N GLU A 112 0.24 9.02 15.38
CA GLU A 112 0.71 10.20 16.10
C GLU A 112 1.27 9.80 17.48
N GLY A 113 2.51 10.20 17.75
CA GLY A 113 3.19 9.88 19.00
C GLY A 113 3.74 8.46 19.08
N VAL A 114 3.55 7.62 18.05
CA VAL A 114 4.24 6.34 17.94
C VAL A 114 5.70 6.62 17.61
N ALA A 115 6.62 5.99 18.36
CA ALA A 115 8.04 6.14 18.11
C ALA A 115 8.40 5.73 16.67
N ASP A 116 9.46 6.32 16.14
CA ASP A 116 10.05 5.87 14.87
C ASP A 116 10.32 4.36 14.95
N MET A 117 10.28 3.66 13.81
CA MET A 117 10.46 2.20 13.73
C MET A 117 11.34 1.84 12.54
N SER A 118 11.92 0.65 12.56
CA SER A 118 12.55 0.02 11.39
C SER A 118 11.68 -1.11 10.87
N SER A 119 11.65 -1.26 9.55
CA SER A 119 11.07 -2.42 8.86
C SER A 119 12.17 -3.42 8.52
N HIS A 120 11.89 -4.71 8.64
CA HIS A 120 12.78 -5.79 8.19
C HIS A 120 12.01 -6.90 7.50
N TRP A 121 12.68 -7.52 6.54
CA TRP A 121 12.29 -8.76 5.89
C TRP A 121 13.46 -9.75 5.94
N VAL A 122 13.16 -11.00 6.27
CA VAL A 122 14.12 -12.10 6.31
C VAL A 122 13.55 -13.30 5.57
N HIS A 123 14.27 -13.75 4.55
CA HIS A 123 14.02 -15.02 3.86
C HIS A 123 15.08 -16.04 4.28
N PRO A 124 14.69 -17.11 5.01
CA PRO A 124 15.62 -18.17 5.40
C PRO A 124 16.13 -18.95 4.17
N GLY A 125 17.45 -19.05 4.03
CA GLY A 125 18.09 -19.76 2.92
C GLY A 125 19.06 -20.85 3.38
N GLN A 126 19.29 -21.85 2.54
CA GLN A 126 20.20 -22.97 2.86
C GLN A 126 21.66 -22.53 3.02
N THR A 127 22.08 -21.46 2.35
CA THR A 127 23.43 -20.88 2.40
C THR A 127 23.54 -19.64 3.28
N GLY A 128 22.46 -19.29 3.99
CA GLY A 128 22.33 -18.08 4.79
C GLY A 128 21.03 -17.34 4.50
N ASP A 129 20.62 -16.49 5.44
CA ASP A 129 19.40 -15.68 5.30
C ASP A 129 19.62 -14.52 4.33
N ILE A 130 18.64 -14.26 3.47
CA ILE A 130 18.52 -13.00 2.73
C ILE A 130 17.78 -12.00 3.62
N ARG A 131 18.30 -10.78 3.73
CA ARG A 131 17.74 -9.73 4.60
C ARG A 131 17.64 -8.41 3.86
N GLU A 132 16.51 -7.73 4.02
CA GLU A 132 16.30 -6.34 3.60
C GLU A 132 15.66 -5.60 4.78
N GLY A 133 15.90 -4.30 4.88
CA GLY A 133 15.28 -3.50 5.92
C GLY A 133 15.72 -2.06 5.90
N THR A 134 15.15 -1.30 6.81
CA THR A 134 15.40 0.14 6.95
C THR A 134 16.03 0.46 8.28
N HIS A 135 16.61 1.65 8.36
CA HIS A 135 16.91 2.28 9.65
C HIS A 135 15.60 2.79 10.29
N MET A 136 15.72 3.44 11.46
CA MET A 136 14.58 4.09 12.10
C MET A 136 13.98 5.17 11.18
N LEU A 137 12.74 4.98 10.77
CA LEU A 137 11.90 5.91 9.99
C LEU A 137 10.71 6.36 10.85
N PRO A 138 10.09 7.51 10.53
CA PRO A 138 8.77 7.84 11.08
C PRO A 138 7.81 6.64 10.99
N ALA A 139 7.01 6.41 12.03
CA ALA A 139 6.20 5.19 12.17
C ALA A 139 5.38 4.82 10.91
N ALA A 140 4.73 5.81 10.28
CA ALA A 140 3.95 5.61 9.06
C ALA A 140 4.83 5.24 7.84
N GLU A 141 6.03 5.83 7.74
CA GLU A 141 6.99 5.52 6.67
C GLU A 141 7.58 4.11 6.85
N ALA A 142 7.91 3.73 8.08
CA ALA A 142 8.36 2.37 8.40
C ALA A 142 7.29 1.34 8.03
N LYS A 143 6.03 1.60 8.38
CA LYS A 143 4.89 0.74 8.07
C LYS A 143 4.62 0.64 6.56
N TYR A 144 4.74 1.75 5.84
CA TYR A 144 4.72 1.76 4.38
C TYR A 144 5.82 0.86 3.80
N ASP A 145 7.04 0.96 4.31
CA ASP A 145 8.15 0.13 3.84
C ASP A 145 7.95 -1.36 4.16
N LEU A 146 7.42 -1.70 5.34
CA LEU A 146 7.02 -3.08 5.67
C LEU A 146 6.04 -3.65 4.62
N LEU A 147 4.95 -2.92 4.32
CA LEU A 147 3.94 -3.37 3.36
C LEU A 147 4.53 -3.53 1.95
N LYS A 148 5.42 -2.62 1.55
CA LYS A 148 6.17 -2.70 0.30
C LYS A 148 7.11 -3.93 0.26
N LEU A 149 7.81 -4.24 1.36
CA LEU A 149 8.64 -5.45 1.48
C LEU A 149 7.79 -6.71 1.34
N MET A 150 6.64 -6.77 2.04
CA MET A 150 5.68 -7.87 1.92
C MET A 150 5.20 -8.05 0.48
N ARG A 151 4.83 -6.96 -0.21
CA ARG A 151 4.38 -7.03 -1.61
C ARG A 151 5.48 -7.48 -2.58
N LYS A 152 6.74 -7.13 -2.32
CA LYS A 152 7.89 -7.51 -3.17
C LYS A 152 8.39 -8.93 -2.93
N ALA A 153 8.17 -9.49 -1.74
CA ALA A 153 8.66 -10.81 -1.39
C ALA A 153 8.08 -11.89 -2.33
N TYR A 154 8.98 -12.69 -2.91
CA TYR A 154 8.60 -13.75 -3.84
C TYR A 154 7.64 -14.76 -3.20
N THR A 155 7.87 -15.13 -1.95
CA THR A 155 7.02 -16.06 -1.19
C THR A 155 5.59 -15.56 -1.02
N VAL A 156 5.41 -14.25 -0.80
CA VAL A 156 4.10 -13.61 -0.71
C VAL A 156 3.40 -13.61 -2.07
N HIS A 157 4.14 -13.36 -3.15
CA HIS A 157 3.61 -13.46 -4.51
C HIS A 157 3.18 -14.89 -4.87
N GLU A 158 3.96 -15.91 -4.48
CA GLU A 158 3.55 -17.31 -4.63
C GLU A 158 2.34 -17.66 -3.75
N ALA A 159 2.25 -17.12 -2.52
CA ALA A 159 1.09 -17.32 -1.67
C ALA A 159 -0.20 -16.79 -2.33
N PHE A 160 -0.17 -15.65 -3.02
CA PHE A 160 -1.32 -15.15 -3.79
C PHE A 160 -1.74 -16.04 -4.98
N ARG A 161 -0.92 -17.01 -5.39
CA ARG A 161 -1.30 -18.00 -6.42
C ARG A 161 -2.05 -19.19 -5.84
N ASP A 162 -1.99 -19.40 -4.53
CA ASP A 162 -2.75 -20.44 -3.83
C ASP A 162 -4.16 -19.91 -3.48
N PRO A 163 -5.24 -20.49 -4.05
CA PRO A 163 -6.60 -20.06 -3.74
C PRO A 163 -6.98 -20.19 -2.26
N THR A 164 -6.31 -21.06 -1.49
CA THR A 164 -6.57 -21.19 -0.05
C THR A 164 -6.00 -20.01 0.74
N GLN A 165 -4.88 -19.44 0.29
CA GLN A 165 -4.28 -18.26 0.90
C GLN A 165 -5.05 -16.98 0.59
N CYS A 166 -5.81 -16.94 -0.52
CA CYS A 166 -6.62 -15.78 -0.90
C CYS A 166 -7.92 -15.63 -0.06
N LYS A 167 -8.25 -16.62 0.76
CA LYS A 167 -9.49 -16.62 1.57
C LYS A 167 -9.32 -15.85 2.87
N THR A 168 -10.42 -15.27 3.34
CA THR A 168 -10.53 -14.73 4.70
C THR A 168 -10.17 -15.81 5.73
N GLY A 169 -9.28 -15.47 6.66
CA GLY A 169 -8.78 -16.34 7.72
C GLY A 169 -7.52 -17.13 7.38
N SER A 170 -6.97 -17.00 6.16
CA SER A 170 -5.69 -17.60 5.80
C SER A 170 -4.51 -16.98 6.55
N GLN A 171 -3.33 -17.61 6.44
CA GLN A 171 -2.09 -17.03 6.97
C GLN A 171 -1.78 -15.69 6.28
N LEU A 172 -1.92 -15.63 4.96
CA LEU A 172 -1.72 -14.42 4.18
C LEU A 172 -2.67 -13.29 4.60
N HIS A 173 -3.96 -13.61 4.80
CA HIS A 173 -4.94 -12.67 5.32
C HIS A 173 -4.50 -12.13 6.67
N THR A 174 -4.17 -13.00 7.62
CA THR A 174 -3.80 -12.63 8.98
C THR A 174 -2.55 -11.74 8.99
N ALA A 175 -1.56 -12.06 8.15
CA ALA A 175 -0.34 -11.27 8.05
C ALA A 175 -0.60 -9.86 7.51
N TYR A 176 -1.34 -9.73 6.40
CA TYR A 176 -1.69 -8.41 5.86
C TYR A 176 -2.58 -7.62 6.83
N GLN A 177 -3.59 -8.24 7.42
CA GLN A 177 -4.45 -7.59 8.39
C GLN A 177 -3.65 -7.06 9.58
N THR A 178 -2.75 -7.88 10.13
CA THR A 178 -1.89 -7.46 11.24
C THR A 178 -0.95 -6.33 10.83
N ALA A 179 -0.37 -6.38 9.63
CA ALA A 179 0.47 -5.30 9.10
C ALA A 179 -0.31 -3.99 8.92
N ILE A 180 -1.53 -4.05 8.37
CA ILE A 180 -2.38 -2.89 8.11
C ILE A 180 -2.91 -2.28 9.42
N GLU A 181 -3.25 -3.10 10.41
CA GLU A 181 -3.82 -2.66 11.69
C GLU A 181 -2.76 -2.32 12.74
N ALA A 182 -1.47 -2.57 12.46
CA ALA A 182 -0.38 -2.31 13.40
C ALA A 182 -0.35 -0.84 13.85
N ALA A 183 -0.45 -0.64 15.17
CA ALA A 183 -0.27 0.65 15.85
C ALA A 183 1.08 0.74 16.59
N GLY A 184 2.04 -0.09 16.21
CA GLY A 184 3.34 -0.23 16.86
C GLY A 184 4.12 -1.44 16.33
N PRO A 185 5.16 -1.90 17.06
CA PRO A 185 5.98 -3.03 16.65
C PRO A 185 5.16 -4.31 16.44
N VAL A 186 5.44 -5.02 15.35
CA VAL A 186 4.78 -6.30 15.00
C VAL A 186 5.79 -7.24 14.35
N ARG A 187 5.59 -8.54 14.52
CA ARG A 187 6.32 -9.58 13.78
C ARG A 187 5.33 -10.50 13.11
N LEU A 188 5.57 -10.77 11.83
CA LEU A 188 4.69 -11.47 10.92
C LEU A 188 5.47 -12.57 10.22
N ASN A 189 4.78 -13.62 9.78
CA ASN A 189 5.37 -14.64 8.93
C ASN A 189 4.41 -15.01 7.80
N VAL A 190 4.93 -15.08 6.57
CA VAL A 190 4.17 -15.55 5.40
C VAL A 190 5.02 -16.57 4.66
N ALA A 191 4.52 -17.80 4.53
CA ALA A 191 5.16 -18.85 3.72
C ALA A 191 6.67 -19.06 4.01
N GLY A 192 7.08 -18.88 5.26
CA GLY A 192 8.47 -19.04 5.71
C GLY A 192 9.28 -17.74 5.80
N ASP A 193 8.83 -16.65 5.17
CA ASP A 193 9.46 -15.35 5.28
C ASP A 193 9.00 -14.64 6.55
N GLY A 194 9.96 -14.07 7.27
CA GLY A 194 9.72 -13.22 8.43
C GLY A 194 9.69 -11.75 8.04
N PHE A 195 8.74 -11.01 8.59
CA PHE A 195 8.66 -9.56 8.45
C PHE A 195 8.49 -8.94 9.83
N ASP A 196 9.14 -7.81 10.11
CA ASP A 196 8.92 -7.10 11.36
C ASP A 196 8.94 -5.57 11.20
N LEU A 197 8.10 -4.94 12.02
CA LEU A 197 8.23 -3.55 12.44
C LEU A 197 8.77 -3.58 13.86
N SER A 198 9.88 -2.90 14.10
CA SER A 198 10.56 -2.94 15.39
C SER A 198 11.08 -1.58 15.82
N TYR A 199 11.09 -1.36 17.13
CA TYR A 199 11.79 -0.24 17.75
C TYR A 199 13.10 -0.76 18.36
N HIS A 200 14.24 -0.20 17.94
CA HIS A 200 15.55 -0.65 18.42
C HIS A 200 16.20 0.26 19.47
N GLY A 201 15.50 1.28 19.99
CA GLY A 201 16.03 2.11 21.07
C GLY A 201 17.15 3.08 20.67
N ARG A 202 17.68 2.96 19.45
CA ARG A 202 18.88 3.67 19.01
C ARG A 202 18.66 4.23 17.61
N TYR A 203 18.70 5.55 17.52
CA TYR A 203 18.76 6.24 16.24
C TYR A 203 20.18 6.13 15.68
N HIS A 204 20.31 5.96 14.36
CA HIS A 204 21.60 5.95 13.70
C HIS A 204 22.07 7.40 13.51
N ASP A 205 22.61 8.01 14.57
CA ASP A 205 22.95 9.44 14.61
C ASP A 205 24.15 9.84 13.72
N THR A 206 24.79 8.88 13.06
CA THR A 206 26.00 9.10 12.26
C THR A 206 25.75 9.42 10.77
N ASP A 207 24.53 9.24 10.23
CA ASP A 207 24.21 9.62 8.85
C ASP A 207 23.48 10.98 8.83
N ALA A 208 24.16 11.99 8.28
CA ALA A 208 23.75 13.39 8.26
C ALA A 208 22.40 13.65 7.56
N ARG A 209 21.92 12.71 6.72
CA ARG A 209 20.59 12.79 6.10
C ARG A 209 19.47 12.69 7.14
N TRP A 210 19.69 11.96 8.23
CA TRP A 210 18.69 11.70 9.28
C TRP A 210 18.71 12.71 10.43
N LEU A 211 19.66 13.65 10.43
CA LEU A 211 19.67 14.78 11.36
C LEU A 211 18.62 15.85 11.01
N ARG A 212 18.08 15.81 9.77
CA ARG A 212 17.14 16.81 9.24
C ARG A 212 15.67 16.38 9.28
N ILE A 213 15.39 15.14 9.67
CA ILE A 213 14.02 14.62 9.75
C ILE A 213 13.52 14.77 11.20
N PRO A 214 12.38 15.43 11.44
CA PRO A 214 11.78 15.50 12.78
C PRO A 214 11.49 14.09 13.28
N ARG A 215 12.02 13.72 14.45
CA ARG A 215 11.85 12.39 15.05
C ARG A 215 10.69 12.38 16.02
N ASN A 216 9.92 11.30 16.06
CA ASN A 216 8.86 11.19 17.06
C ASN A 216 9.47 11.02 18.48
N PRO A 217 8.92 11.75 19.48
CA PRO A 217 9.41 11.66 20.84
C PRO A 217 9.17 10.26 21.41
N HIS A 218 10.16 9.74 22.14
CA HIS A 218 10.02 8.47 22.85
C HIS A 218 9.14 8.64 24.11
N PRO A 219 8.26 7.69 24.46
CA PRO A 219 7.44 7.78 25.69
C PRO A 219 8.28 7.92 26.98
N ASP A 220 9.48 7.32 27.03
CA ASP A 220 10.42 7.49 28.15
C ASP A 220 11.45 8.62 27.95
N ARG A 221 11.37 9.39 26.85
CA ARG A 221 12.13 10.64 26.76
C ARG A 221 11.44 11.61 27.72
N LYS A 222 11.89 11.64 28.98
CA LYS A 222 11.64 12.79 29.84
C LYS A 222 12.07 14.01 29.03
N MET A 223 11.14 14.93 28.78
CA MET A 223 11.48 16.25 28.29
C MET A 223 12.47 16.84 29.29
N GLY A 224 13.76 16.81 28.93
CA GLY A 224 14.79 17.46 29.70
C GLY A 224 14.59 18.97 29.60
N ASN A 225 14.68 19.63 30.76
CA ASN A 225 14.64 21.08 30.95
C ASN A 225 15.40 21.89 29.88
#